data_AF-A0AAP9A3Q9-F1
#
_entry.id   AF-A0AAP9A3Q9-F1
#
_cell.length_a   1.000
_cell.length_b   1.000
_cell.length_c   1.000
_cell.angle_alpha   90.00
_cell.angle_beta   90.00
_cell.angle_gamma   90.00
#
_symmetry.space_group_name_H-M   'P 1'
#
loop_
_entity.id
_entity.type
_entity.pdbx_description
1 polymer ?
#
loop_
_entity_poly.entity_id
_entity_poly.type
_entity_poly.pdbx_seq_one_letter_code
_entity_poly.pdbx_strand_id
1 'polypeptide(L)'
;MRLSSIPPVAASLIAITGNILHLAPVSRAWKAHAPSNVVFFPPTLTKHDLLIQIGLLSPSAIIVGDQAIDADVIAQWRISHPFGDLHLIRRGTSLDKVRLDLCGSNDIRVVNTPGVNAPHVAAYMARWLTLADGSLPRDICVLGYGNVGRELVKLLLDRDPEVRIKVLDRHGQRPDTLGKTCSDSRVSFGVDWFEVLEGARAVAICLSLNDESTHRIDRALIQCLHRQARLVCVAKPDVFSDDALRALATAEAIQLVLDYGPGTLDAFRVRAQALGCSVSKWRKPATLTTQAAVTEACHGDLDYAVSIQLSLTALRCLVRRKLAHSLMIPAQQADARAPRVSIIGRGINGLLQAVMFRLANYQVSVYGGHQQSDGASHKQVNMRHLSATETTAKPLDNAYLTPGNQYLAVECNRAGIELFEKFLADNPLIDASGDDLGIAHLMDEIEALLRRAGVRFLPQHLSPARIAELSREQFVVTAMEGEEPDGLSIVYCSAYNRIAAGGTYAGGTTQGLVWASLVEEIIQAKAPAVSAMYS
;
A
#
# COMPACT_ATOMS: atom_id res chain seq x y z
N MET A 1 19.64 -2.64 12.27
CA MET A 1 18.22 -2.75 12.64
C MET A 1 17.43 -3.15 11.42
N ARG A 2 16.65 -4.24 11.48
CA ARG A 2 15.74 -4.60 10.38
C ARG A 2 14.55 -3.67 10.47
N LEU A 3 14.53 -2.64 9.63
CA LEU A 3 13.32 -1.86 9.38
C LEU A 3 12.20 -2.87 9.08
N SER A 4 11.14 -2.83 9.88
CA SER A 4 9.88 -3.51 9.53
C SER A 4 9.56 -3.21 8.06
N SER A 5 9.16 -4.21 7.28
CA SER A 5 8.71 -4.01 5.90
C SER A 5 7.42 -3.19 5.80
N ILE A 6 6.84 -2.81 6.94
CA ILE A 6 5.59 -2.07 7.08
C ILE A 6 5.87 -0.82 7.94
N PRO A 7 5.50 0.38 7.48
CA PRO A 7 5.55 1.56 8.34
C PRO A 7 4.70 1.33 9.62
N PRO A 8 5.19 1.67 10.83
CA PRO A 8 4.42 1.48 12.07
C PRO A 8 3.02 2.13 12.04
N VAL A 9 2.89 3.29 11.39
CA VAL A 9 1.59 3.95 11.09
C VAL A 9 0.61 2.99 10.40
N ALA A 10 1.09 2.29 9.37
CA ALA A 10 0.25 1.46 8.53
C ALA A 10 -0.31 0.28 9.33
N ALA A 11 0.51 -0.35 10.17
CA ALA A 11 0.04 -1.45 11.03
C ALA A 11 -1.08 -0.99 11.98
N SER A 12 -0.97 0.20 12.58
CA SER A 12 -1.98 0.73 13.50
C SER A 12 -3.29 1.08 12.79
N LEU A 13 -3.22 1.71 11.61
CA LEU A 13 -4.41 1.97 10.79
C LEU A 13 -5.10 0.69 10.33
N ILE A 14 -4.33 -0.32 9.93
CA ILE A 14 -4.88 -1.62 9.54
C ILE A 14 -5.55 -2.31 10.73
N ALA A 15 -5.03 -2.15 11.95
CA ALA A 15 -5.56 -2.81 13.14
C ALA A 15 -6.98 -2.34 13.54
N ILE A 16 -7.44 -1.16 13.09
CA ILE A 16 -8.80 -0.66 13.37
C ILE A 16 -9.84 -1.04 12.31
N THR A 17 -9.45 -1.79 11.28
CA THR A 17 -10.41 -2.30 10.29
C THR A 17 -11.05 -3.60 10.76
N GLY A 18 -12.14 -3.99 10.09
CA GLY A 18 -12.69 -5.34 10.26
C GLY A 18 -11.74 -6.43 9.78
N ASN A 19 -12.24 -7.67 9.71
CA ASN A 19 -11.44 -8.80 9.23
C ASN A 19 -10.92 -8.55 7.81
N ILE A 20 -9.67 -8.92 7.58
CA ILE A 20 -9.00 -8.83 6.27
C ILE A 20 -8.63 -10.25 5.84
N LEU A 21 -9.16 -10.68 4.70
CA LEU A 21 -8.85 -11.98 4.13
C LEU A 21 -7.68 -11.87 3.15
N HIS A 22 -6.57 -12.57 3.39
CA HIS A 22 -5.39 -12.51 2.51
C HIS A 22 -5.08 -13.86 1.86
N LEU A 23 -5.24 -13.92 0.54
CA LEU A 23 -5.15 -15.14 -0.29
C LEU A 23 -3.94 -15.12 -1.24
N ALA A 24 -2.93 -14.29 -1.00
CA ALA A 24 -1.77 -14.15 -1.87
C ALA A 24 -0.49 -14.68 -1.19
N PRO A 25 0.54 -15.09 -1.96
CA PRO A 25 1.88 -15.31 -1.41
C PRO A 25 2.40 -14.03 -0.76
N VAL A 26 3.09 -14.13 0.38
CA VAL A 26 3.57 -12.99 1.16
C VAL A 26 5.00 -13.20 1.64
N SER A 27 5.65 -12.11 2.03
CA SER A 27 6.93 -12.16 2.72
C SER A 27 6.77 -12.77 4.11
N ARG A 28 7.84 -13.36 4.63
CA ARG A 28 7.91 -13.85 6.01
C ARG A 28 7.71 -12.72 7.02
N ALA A 29 8.19 -11.52 6.68
CA ALA A 29 8.05 -10.33 7.51
C ALA A 29 6.58 -9.92 7.65
N TRP A 30 5.83 -9.82 6.55
CA TRP A 30 4.39 -9.51 6.60
C TRP A 30 3.62 -10.56 7.38
N LYS A 31 3.92 -11.85 7.17
CA LYS A 31 3.27 -12.94 7.91
C LYS A 31 3.54 -12.90 9.43
N ALA A 32 4.69 -12.40 9.85
CA ALA A 32 5.08 -12.31 11.26
C ALA A 32 4.58 -11.03 11.96
N HIS A 33 4.38 -9.94 11.21
CA HIS A 33 4.15 -8.61 11.77
C HIS A 33 2.81 -7.97 11.36
N ALA A 34 2.03 -8.61 10.48
CA ALA A 34 0.70 -8.11 10.14
C ALA A 34 -0.20 -8.03 11.39
N PRO A 35 -1.10 -7.04 11.46
CA PRO A 35 -2.11 -6.96 12.52
C PRO A 35 -2.96 -8.22 12.62
N SER A 36 -3.46 -8.51 13.82
CA SER A 36 -4.17 -9.77 14.13
C SER A 36 -5.50 -9.95 13.39
N ASN A 37 -6.08 -8.89 12.83
CA ASN A 37 -7.27 -8.94 11.99
C ASN A 37 -6.97 -9.34 10.53
N VAL A 38 -5.69 -9.54 10.15
CA VAL A 38 -5.29 -10.09 8.86
C VAL A 38 -5.21 -11.61 8.93
N VAL A 39 -6.14 -12.29 8.26
CA VAL A 39 -6.23 -13.74 8.23
C VAL A 39 -5.63 -14.26 6.92
N PHE A 40 -4.57 -15.05 7.03
CA PHE A 40 -3.84 -15.59 5.89
C PHE A 40 -4.35 -16.97 5.50
N PHE A 41 -4.63 -17.14 4.20
CA PHE A 41 -4.95 -18.42 3.59
C PHE A 41 -3.99 -18.74 2.45
N PRO A 42 -3.77 -20.02 2.15
CA PRO A 42 -2.91 -20.41 1.04
C PRO A 42 -3.50 -19.90 -0.28
N PRO A 43 -2.65 -19.50 -1.25
CA PRO A 43 -3.14 -19.05 -2.56
C PRO A 43 -3.81 -20.17 -3.38
N THR A 44 -3.62 -21.42 -2.96
CA THR A 44 -4.25 -22.62 -3.53
C THR A 44 -5.59 -22.96 -2.88
N LEU A 45 -6.15 -22.07 -2.05
CA LEU A 45 -7.47 -22.26 -1.44
C LEU A 45 -8.52 -22.53 -2.53
N THR A 46 -9.34 -23.57 -2.35
CA THR A 46 -10.37 -23.89 -3.33
C THR A 46 -11.46 -22.83 -3.33
N LYS A 47 -12.20 -22.69 -4.43
CA LYS A 47 -13.33 -21.76 -4.49
C LYS A 47 -14.38 -22.07 -3.41
N HIS A 48 -14.67 -23.34 -3.16
CA HIS A 48 -15.62 -23.74 -2.13
C HIS A 48 -15.19 -23.27 -0.74
N ASP A 49 -13.93 -23.53 -0.37
CA ASP A 49 -13.39 -23.11 0.92
C ASP A 49 -13.35 -21.58 1.03
N LEU A 50 -13.02 -20.87 -0.06
CA LEU A 50 -13.06 -19.41 -0.10
C LEU A 50 -14.45 -18.87 0.25
N LEU A 51 -15.51 -19.42 -0.35
CA LEU A 51 -16.89 -19.00 -0.06
C LEU A 51 -17.24 -19.23 1.41
N ILE A 52 -16.83 -20.37 1.99
CA ILE A 52 -17.01 -20.66 3.42
C ILE A 52 -16.29 -19.62 4.29
N GLN A 53 -15.01 -19.32 3.99
CA GLN A 53 -14.23 -18.36 4.77
C GLN A 53 -14.80 -16.94 4.69
N ILE A 54 -15.30 -16.53 3.52
CA ILE A 54 -16.02 -15.25 3.37
C ILE A 54 -17.28 -15.25 4.25
N GLY A 55 -18.04 -16.35 4.23
CA GLY A 55 -19.20 -16.58 5.08
C GLY A 55 -18.92 -16.41 6.58
N LEU A 56 -17.85 -17.03 7.05
CA LEU A 56 -17.48 -17.08 8.48
C LEU A 56 -16.82 -15.81 8.98
N LEU A 57 -15.90 -15.25 8.19
CA LEU A 57 -15.07 -14.13 8.64
C LEU A 57 -15.73 -12.80 8.39
N SER A 58 -16.67 -12.71 7.45
CA SER A 58 -17.22 -11.44 6.99
C SER A 58 -16.09 -10.40 6.83
N PRO A 59 -15.22 -10.56 5.83
CA PRO A 59 -14.12 -9.63 5.60
C PRO A 59 -14.57 -8.26 5.06
N SER A 60 -14.03 -7.20 5.65
CA SER A 60 -14.15 -5.81 5.15
C SER A 60 -13.16 -5.51 4.01
N ALA A 61 -12.10 -6.31 3.90
CA ALA A 61 -11.17 -6.27 2.78
C ALA A 61 -10.73 -7.69 2.39
N ILE A 62 -10.53 -7.91 1.09
CA ILE A 62 -10.00 -9.16 0.55
C ILE A 62 -8.78 -8.82 -0.31
N ILE A 63 -7.65 -9.48 -0.05
CA ILE A 63 -6.40 -9.33 -0.81
C ILE A 63 -6.18 -10.60 -1.63
N VAL A 64 -6.05 -10.44 -2.94
CA VAL A 64 -5.93 -11.56 -3.88
C VAL A 64 -4.67 -11.47 -4.72
N GLY A 65 -4.06 -12.63 -4.93
CA GLY A 65 -3.07 -12.86 -5.97
C GLY A 65 -3.80 -13.20 -7.27
N ASP A 66 -3.65 -14.44 -7.72
CA ASP A 66 -4.15 -14.90 -9.03
C ASP A 66 -5.54 -15.56 -8.95
N GLN A 67 -6.23 -15.44 -7.81
CA GLN A 67 -7.56 -16.00 -7.59
C GLN A 67 -8.63 -15.27 -8.39
N ALA A 68 -9.64 -16.01 -8.86
CA ALA A 68 -10.79 -15.45 -9.53
C ALA A 68 -11.80 -14.89 -8.52
N ILE A 69 -12.27 -13.67 -8.78
CA ILE A 69 -13.34 -13.00 -8.04
C ILE A 69 -14.51 -12.86 -9.01
N ASP A 70 -15.30 -13.92 -9.07
CA ASP A 70 -16.45 -14.06 -9.94
C ASP A 70 -17.77 -13.74 -9.22
N ALA A 71 -18.89 -13.97 -9.92
CA ALA A 71 -20.22 -13.66 -9.41
C ALA A 71 -20.54 -14.37 -8.09
N ASP A 72 -20.09 -15.61 -7.91
CA ASP A 72 -20.38 -16.39 -6.69
C ASP A 72 -19.63 -15.83 -5.49
N VAL A 73 -18.37 -15.43 -5.67
CA VAL A 73 -17.57 -14.80 -4.61
C VAL A 73 -18.18 -13.46 -4.19
N ILE A 74 -18.59 -12.65 -5.17
CA ILE A 74 -19.23 -11.35 -4.93
C ILE A 74 -20.58 -11.53 -4.22
N ALA A 75 -21.41 -12.46 -4.68
CA ALA A 75 -22.70 -12.75 -4.09
C ALA A 75 -22.56 -13.25 -2.64
N GLN A 76 -21.64 -14.19 -2.40
CA GLN A 76 -21.39 -14.70 -1.05
C GLN A 76 -20.92 -13.59 -0.11
N TRP A 77 -20.03 -12.71 -0.55
CA TRP A 77 -19.60 -11.57 0.26
C TRP A 77 -20.76 -10.62 0.58
N ARG A 78 -21.60 -10.30 -0.41
CA ARG A 78 -22.77 -9.42 -0.20
C ARG A 78 -23.82 -10.04 0.73
N ILE A 79 -23.99 -11.36 0.72
CA ILE A 79 -24.83 -12.08 1.71
C ILE A 79 -24.26 -11.89 3.13
N SER A 80 -22.94 -12.00 3.28
CA SER A 80 -22.26 -11.80 4.56
C SER A 80 -22.18 -10.33 5.01
N HIS A 81 -22.26 -9.37 4.07
CA HIS A 81 -22.30 -7.93 4.35
C HIS A 81 -23.33 -7.18 3.50
N PRO A 82 -24.62 -7.26 3.86
CA PRO A 82 -25.70 -6.66 3.07
C PRO A 82 -25.55 -5.15 2.86
N PHE A 83 -24.94 -4.44 3.81
CA PHE A 83 -24.81 -2.98 3.82
C PHE A 83 -23.36 -2.48 3.89
N GLY A 84 -22.39 -3.39 3.73
CA GLY A 84 -20.97 -3.05 3.80
C GLY A 84 -20.41 -2.60 2.46
N ASP A 85 -19.25 -1.95 2.53
CA ASP A 85 -18.37 -1.69 1.39
C ASP A 85 -17.24 -2.74 1.40
N LEU A 86 -16.88 -3.31 0.25
CA LEU A 86 -15.71 -4.21 0.16
C LEU A 86 -14.52 -3.47 -0.41
N HIS A 87 -13.37 -3.64 0.23
CA HIS A 87 -12.09 -3.27 -0.35
C HIS A 87 -11.37 -4.48 -0.92
N LEU A 88 -11.43 -4.66 -2.24
CA LEU A 88 -10.74 -5.72 -2.95
C LEU A 88 -9.38 -5.23 -3.45
N ILE A 89 -8.30 -5.80 -2.94
CA ILE A 89 -6.92 -5.44 -3.32
C ILE A 89 -6.31 -6.57 -4.13
N ARG A 90 -6.02 -6.30 -5.40
CA ARG A 90 -5.24 -7.17 -6.27
C ARG A 90 -3.75 -6.93 -6.02
N ARG A 91 -3.06 -7.91 -5.45
CA ARG A 91 -1.61 -7.94 -5.26
C ARG A 91 -0.87 -8.28 -6.56
N GLY A 92 -0.85 -7.32 -7.47
CA GLY A 92 -0.33 -7.43 -8.84
C GLY A 92 -1.01 -6.41 -9.76
N THR A 93 -0.73 -6.49 -11.06
CA THR A 93 -1.24 -5.50 -12.03
C THR A 93 -2.57 -5.92 -12.67
N SER A 94 -2.71 -7.18 -13.09
CA SER A 94 -3.87 -7.63 -13.89
C SER A 94 -5.15 -7.77 -13.07
N LEU A 95 -6.26 -7.25 -13.60
CA LEU A 95 -7.62 -7.34 -13.04
C LEU A 95 -8.55 -8.25 -13.85
N ASP A 96 -8.04 -8.97 -14.85
CA ASP A 96 -8.79 -9.86 -15.74
C ASP A 96 -9.57 -10.98 -15.03
N LYS A 97 -9.13 -11.37 -13.85
CA LYS A 97 -9.77 -12.40 -13.01
C LYS A 97 -10.80 -11.82 -12.03
N VAL A 98 -11.05 -10.52 -12.08
CA VAL A 98 -12.05 -9.83 -11.25
C VAL A 98 -13.20 -9.39 -12.14
N ARG A 99 -14.43 -9.76 -11.77
CA ARG A 99 -15.66 -9.29 -12.44
C ARG A 99 -15.97 -7.83 -12.07
N LEU A 100 -15.20 -6.91 -12.64
CA LEU A 100 -15.31 -5.47 -12.41
C LEU A 100 -16.71 -4.92 -12.71
N ASP A 101 -17.40 -5.52 -13.69
CA ASP A 101 -18.78 -5.21 -14.06
C ASP A 101 -19.77 -5.44 -12.91
N LEU A 102 -19.49 -6.42 -12.04
CA LEU A 102 -20.31 -6.71 -10.86
C LEU A 102 -19.84 -5.95 -9.62
N CYS A 103 -18.57 -5.56 -9.54
CA CYS A 103 -18.02 -4.86 -8.38
C CYS A 103 -18.71 -3.52 -8.11
N GLY A 104 -18.91 -2.70 -9.15
CA GLY A 104 -19.51 -1.36 -9.00
C GLY A 104 -20.94 -1.39 -8.44
N SER A 105 -21.78 -2.30 -8.94
CA SER A 105 -23.17 -2.46 -8.49
C SER A 105 -23.30 -3.12 -7.11
N ASN A 106 -22.20 -3.57 -6.52
CA ASN A 106 -22.14 -4.22 -5.21
C ASN A 106 -21.21 -3.46 -4.26
N ASP A 107 -21.01 -2.14 -4.42
CA ASP A 107 -20.15 -1.31 -3.54
C ASP A 107 -18.77 -1.92 -3.25
N ILE A 108 -18.20 -2.61 -4.24
CA ILE A 108 -16.87 -3.21 -4.16
C ILE A 108 -15.88 -2.26 -4.82
N ARG A 109 -14.99 -1.69 -4.02
CA ARG A 109 -13.87 -0.91 -4.51
C ARG A 109 -12.69 -1.82 -4.82
N VAL A 110 -12.28 -1.84 -6.09
CA VAL A 110 -11.15 -2.64 -6.55
C VAL A 110 -9.91 -1.75 -6.73
N VAL A 111 -8.78 -2.18 -6.17
CA VAL A 111 -7.48 -1.53 -6.35
C VAL A 111 -6.43 -2.58 -6.69
N ASN A 112 -5.48 -2.25 -7.56
CA ASN A 112 -4.34 -3.10 -7.90
C ASN A 112 -3.01 -2.44 -7.51
N THR A 113 -1.89 -3.13 -7.69
CA THR A 113 -0.54 -2.63 -7.37
C THR A 113 0.34 -2.58 -8.62
N PRO A 114 0.02 -1.71 -9.61
CA PRO A 114 0.74 -1.65 -10.88
C PRO A 114 2.18 -1.18 -10.67
N GLY A 115 3.12 -1.83 -11.35
CA GLY A 115 4.53 -1.41 -11.38
C GLY A 115 5.37 -1.79 -10.15
N VAL A 116 4.76 -2.18 -9.04
CA VAL A 116 5.48 -2.56 -7.80
C VAL A 116 6.43 -3.74 -8.03
N ASN A 117 5.99 -4.76 -8.76
CA ASN A 117 6.83 -5.91 -9.11
C ASN A 117 7.69 -5.70 -10.36
N ALA A 118 7.59 -4.55 -11.03
CA ALA A 118 8.26 -4.33 -12.32
C ALA A 118 9.79 -4.45 -12.26
N PRO A 119 10.50 -3.89 -11.25
CA PRO A 119 11.96 -4.06 -11.14
C PRO A 119 12.38 -5.53 -10.98
N HIS A 120 11.59 -6.32 -10.24
CA HIS A 120 11.85 -7.75 -10.02
C HIS A 120 11.67 -8.56 -11.30
N VAL A 121 10.59 -8.28 -12.03
CA VAL A 121 10.31 -8.92 -13.33
C VAL A 121 11.37 -8.51 -14.36
N ALA A 122 11.77 -7.24 -14.40
CA ALA A 122 12.85 -6.75 -15.26
C ALA A 122 14.19 -7.46 -14.96
N ALA A 123 14.57 -7.58 -13.69
CA ALA A 123 15.76 -8.32 -13.28
C ALA A 123 15.70 -9.80 -13.68
N TYR A 124 14.52 -10.42 -13.58
CA TYR A 124 14.31 -11.77 -14.07
C TYR A 124 14.50 -11.89 -15.58
N MET A 125 13.92 -10.97 -16.36
CA MET A 125 14.08 -10.97 -17.81
C MET A 125 15.53 -10.78 -18.23
N ALA A 126 16.24 -9.83 -17.61
CA ALA A 126 17.64 -9.56 -17.90
C ALA A 126 18.52 -10.82 -17.69
N ARG A 127 18.27 -11.61 -16.62
CA ARG A 127 18.97 -12.89 -16.40
C ARG A 127 18.75 -13.89 -17.54
N TRP A 128 17.52 -14.00 -18.05
CA TRP A 128 17.23 -14.89 -19.16
C TRP A 128 17.80 -14.38 -20.49
N LEU A 129 17.90 -13.07 -20.69
CA LEU A 129 18.52 -12.49 -21.89
C LEU A 129 20.04 -12.66 -21.90
N THR A 130 20.66 -12.84 -20.74
CA THR A 130 22.11 -13.01 -20.58
C THR A 130 22.61 -14.25 -21.34
N LEU A 131 23.75 -14.11 -22.02
CA LEU A 131 24.43 -15.18 -22.74
C LEU A 131 25.08 -16.18 -21.79
N ALA A 132 25.55 -17.32 -22.31
CA ALA A 132 26.12 -18.40 -21.50
C ALA A 132 27.40 -17.99 -20.76
N ASP A 133 28.12 -16.99 -21.27
CA ASP A 133 29.32 -16.41 -20.67
C ASP A 133 29.02 -15.32 -19.63
N GLY A 134 27.74 -15.04 -19.36
CA GLY A 134 27.31 -14.01 -18.42
C GLY A 134 27.20 -12.60 -19.02
N SER A 135 27.55 -12.40 -20.30
CA SER A 135 27.44 -11.10 -20.97
C SER A 135 26.02 -10.82 -21.48
N LEU A 136 25.66 -9.55 -21.64
CA LEU A 136 24.42 -9.15 -22.30
C LEU A 136 24.62 -9.15 -23.82
N PRO A 137 23.59 -9.55 -24.60
CA PRO A 137 23.59 -9.31 -26.03
C PRO A 137 23.69 -7.81 -26.32
N ARG A 138 24.53 -7.43 -27.31
CA ARG A 138 24.67 -6.03 -27.72
C ARG A 138 23.36 -5.40 -28.19
N ASP A 139 22.51 -6.16 -28.87
CA ASP A 139 21.24 -5.67 -29.42
C ASP A 139 20.06 -6.40 -28.76
N ILE A 140 19.20 -5.65 -28.08
CA ILE A 140 18.03 -6.17 -27.36
C ILE A 140 16.78 -5.44 -27.85
N CYS A 141 15.75 -6.21 -28.22
CA CYS A 141 14.45 -5.69 -28.59
C CYS A 141 13.48 -5.81 -27.40
N VAL A 142 12.79 -4.74 -27.05
CA VAL A 142 11.81 -4.69 -25.97
C VAL A 142 10.44 -4.37 -26.54
N LEU A 143 9.52 -5.34 -26.48
CA LEU A 143 8.14 -5.16 -26.90
C LEU A 143 7.30 -4.70 -25.71
N GLY A 144 6.89 -3.44 -25.74
CA GLY A 144 6.08 -2.81 -24.69
C GLY A 144 6.91 -1.99 -23.70
N TYR A 145 6.65 -0.68 -23.66
CA TYR A 145 7.34 0.29 -22.80
C TYR A 145 6.50 0.74 -21.59
N GLY A 146 5.76 -0.21 -21.00
CA GLY A 146 5.06 -0.04 -19.72
C GLY A 146 6.01 -0.17 -18.53
N ASN A 147 5.48 -0.34 -17.31
CA ASN A 147 6.28 -0.37 -16.07
C ASN A 147 7.45 -1.37 -16.13
N VAL A 148 7.19 -2.62 -16.56
CA VAL A 148 8.25 -3.65 -16.69
C VAL A 148 9.27 -3.28 -17.76
N GLY A 149 8.80 -2.83 -18.94
CA GLY A 149 9.68 -2.44 -20.05
C GLY A 149 10.61 -1.30 -19.66
N ARG A 150 10.10 -0.26 -18.98
CA ARG A 150 10.90 0.88 -18.50
C ARG A 150 11.97 0.46 -17.51
N GLU A 151 11.61 -0.34 -16.51
CA GLU A 151 12.57 -0.87 -15.54
C GLU A 151 13.60 -1.79 -16.19
N LEU A 152 13.21 -2.58 -17.20
CA LEU A 152 14.14 -3.41 -17.96
C LEU A 152 15.13 -2.54 -18.75
N VAL A 153 14.65 -1.54 -19.49
CA VAL A 153 15.53 -0.63 -20.25
C VAL A 153 16.52 0.06 -19.33
N LYS A 154 16.03 0.62 -18.20
CA LYS A 154 16.89 1.25 -17.19
C LYS A 154 17.95 0.27 -16.68
N LEU A 155 17.54 -0.94 -16.26
CA LEU A 155 18.45 -1.96 -15.75
C LEU A 155 19.52 -2.39 -16.78
N LEU A 156 19.16 -2.50 -18.05
CA LEU A 156 20.09 -2.88 -19.12
C LEU A 156 21.12 -1.77 -19.36
N LEU A 157 20.68 -0.52 -19.44
CA LEU A 157 21.55 0.64 -19.64
C LEU A 157 22.55 0.84 -18.48
N ASP A 158 22.15 0.53 -17.25
CA ASP A 158 22.99 0.59 -16.06
C ASP A 158 24.03 -0.55 -16.01
N ARG A 159 23.74 -1.70 -16.64
CA ARG A 159 24.59 -2.90 -16.59
C ARG A 159 25.65 -2.97 -17.67
N ASP A 160 25.36 -2.46 -18.86
CA ASP A 160 26.26 -2.56 -20.01
C ASP A 160 26.30 -1.23 -20.76
N PRO A 161 27.47 -0.57 -20.84
CA PRO A 161 27.61 0.68 -21.56
C PRO A 161 27.36 0.54 -23.07
N GLU A 162 27.59 -0.65 -23.65
CA GLU A 162 27.54 -0.90 -25.09
C GLU A 162 26.21 -1.50 -25.56
N VAL A 163 25.24 -1.70 -24.65
CA VAL A 163 23.92 -2.22 -25.03
C VAL A 163 23.19 -1.22 -25.93
N ARG A 164 22.53 -1.75 -26.97
CA ARG A 164 21.64 -1.02 -27.86
C ARG A 164 20.25 -1.63 -27.75
N ILE A 165 19.26 -0.78 -27.53
CA ILE A 165 17.91 -1.20 -27.20
C ILE A 165 16.95 -0.64 -28.24
N LYS A 166 16.23 -1.52 -28.92
CA LYS A 166 15.10 -1.17 -29.78
C LYS A 166 13.81 -1.40 -29.00
N VAL A 167 13.02 -0.37 -28.80
CA VAL A 167 11.75 -0.43 -28.06
C VAL A 167 10.59 -0.28 -29.03
N LEU A 168 9.67 -1.23 -29.01
CA LEU A 168 8.38 -1.06 -29.66
C LEU A 168 7.45 -0.29 -28.72
N ASP A 169 7.13 0.95 -29.08
CA ASP A 169 6.12 1.77 -28.39
C ASP A 169 5.31 2.61 -29.39
N ARG A 170 3.99 2.41 -29.37
CA ARG A 170 3.02 3.10 -30.23
C ARG A 170 2.92 4.61 -29.96
N HIS A 171 3.32 5.05 -28.77
CA HIS A 171 3.21 6.47 -28.39
C HIS A 171 4.47 7.28 -28.68
N GLY A 172 5.50 6.68 -29.31
CA GLY A 172 6.80 7.32 -29.52
C GLY A 172 7.46 7.69 -28.19
N GLN A 173 8.45 8.59 -28.26
CA GLN A 173 9.22 9.09 -27.12
C GLN A 173 8.36 10.01 -26.22
N ARG A 174 7.34 9.46 -25.54
CA ARG A 174 6.55 10.21 -24.56
C ARG A 174 7.37 10.42 -23.28
N PRO A 175 7.29 11.61 -22.64
CA PRO A 175 7.84 11.81 -21.31
C PRO A 175 7.23 10.80 -20.32
N ASP A 176 8.02 10.35 -19.34
CA ASP A 176 7.50 9.56 -18.22
C ASP A 176 6.44 10.35 -17.42
N THR A 177 5.84 9.70 -16.43
CA THR A 177 4.85 10.31 -15.52
C THR A 177 5.42 11.46 -14.68
N LEU A 178 6.75 11.65 -14.69
CA LEU A 178 7.53 12.72 -14.06
C LEU A 178 8.07 13.74 -15.07
N GLY A 179 7.68 13.65 -16.35
CA GLY A 179 8.10 14.57 -17.42
C GLY A 179 9.48 14.29 -18.05
N LYS A 180 10.14 13.16 -17.78
CA LYS A 180 11.44 12.79 -18.38
C LYS A 180 11.27 11.88 -19.60
N THR A 181 11.68 12.37 -20.77
CA THR A 181 11.87 11.53 -21.95
C THR A 181 13.16 10.71 -21.82
N CYS A 182 13.14 9.42 -22.17
CA CYS A 182 14.37 8.65 -22.32
C CYS A 182 15.16 9.19 -23.52
N SER A 183 16.17 10.02 -23.25
CA SER A 183 17.02 10.68 -24.25
C SER A 183 18.36 9.97 -24.47
N ASP A 184 18.48 8.72 -24.02
CA ASP A 184 19.73 7.96 -24.15
C ASP A 184 19.91 7.52 -25.60
N SER A 185 21.05 7.86 -26.21
CA SER A 185 21.36 7.55 -27.62
C SER A 185 21.41 6.04 -27.91
N ARG A 186 21.48 5.20 -26.88
CA ARG A 186 21.46 3.74 -26.97
C ARG A 186 20.05 3.16 -27.12
N VAL A 187 19.01 3.97 -26.90
CA VAL A 187 17.61 3.56 -27.00
C VAL A 187 16.97 4.16 -28.24
N SER A 188 16.41 3.32 -29.09
CA SER A 188 15.64 3.72 -30.26
C SER A 188 14.20 3.22 -30.13
N PHE A 189 13.24 4.05 -30.53
CA PHE A 189 11.81 3.73 -30.48
C PHE A 189 11.29 3.49 -31.89
N GLY A 190 10.65 2.35 -32.11
CA GLY A 190 9.97 2.00 -33.36
C GLY A 190 8.49 1.75 -33.13
N VAL A 191 7.70 1.97 -34.18
CA VAL A 191 6.25 1.66 -34.20
C VAL A 191 5.93 0.44 -35.06
N ASP A 192 6.79 0.13 -36.04
CA ASP A 192 6.64 -1.02 -36.91
C ASP A 192 7.22 -2.29 -36.26
N TRP A 193 6.41 -3.35 -36.20
CA TRP A 193 6.79 -4.59 -35.54
C TRP A 193 7.89 -5.34 -36.30
N PHE A 194 7.87 -5.30 -37.63
CA PHE A 194 8.89 -5.96 -38.45
C PHE A 194 10.23 -5.22 -38.32
N GLU A 195 10.24 -3.90 -38.43
CA GLU A 195 11.46 -3.09 -38.29
C GLU A 195 12.14 -3.29 -36.92
N VAL A 196 11.33 -3.40 -35.86
CA VAL A 196 11.85 -3.64 -34.51
C VAL A 196 12.40 -5.06 -34.36
N LEU A 197 11.72 -6.07 -34.92
CA LEU A 197 12.05 -7.49 -34.68
C LEU A 197 12.98 -8.11 -35.73
N GLU A 198 13.17 -7.49 -36.89
CA GLU A 198 13.97 -8.05 -37.97
C GLU A 198 15.40 -8.36 -37.51
N GLY A 199 15.80 -9.63 -37.65
CA GLY A 199 17.12 -10.12 -37.24
C GLY A 199 17.37 -10.10 -35.73
N ALA A 200 16.37 -9.82 -34.90
CA ALA A 200 16.55 -9.72 -33.46
C ALA A 200 16.95 -11.07 -32.85
N ARG A 201 18.00 -11.06 -32.02
CA ARG A 201 18.51 -12.24 -31.31
C ARG A 201 18.03 -12.32 -29.86
N ALA A 202 17.72 -11.20 -29.24
CA ALA A 202 17.26 -11.11 -27.87
C ALA A 202 15.99 -10.24 -27.82
N VAL A 203 14.87 -10.85 -27.46
CA VAL A 203 13.56 -10.20 -27.47
C VAL A 203 12.90 -10.33 -26.09
N ALA A 204 12.63 -9.20 -25.46
CA ALA A 204 11.87 -9.09 -24.23
C ALA A 204 10.41 -8.72 -24.56
N ILE A 205 9.45 -9.51 -24.11
CA ILE A 205 8.02 -9.29 -24.38
C ILE A 205 7.31 -8.90 -23.08
N CYS A 206 7.00 -7.62 -22.96
CA CYS A 206 6.43 -6.94 -21.79
C CYS A 206 5.07 -6.29 -22.11
N LEU A 207 4.35 -6.81 -23.09
CA LEU A 207 3.11 -6.25 -23.60
C LEU A 207 1.94 -6.47 -22.63
N SER A 208 1.05 -5.48 -22.56
CA SER A 208 -0.27 -5.66 -21.95
C SER A 208 -1.22 -6.21 -23.00
N LEU A 209 -1.91 -7.33 -22.70
CA LEU A 209 -2.89 -7.92 -23.61
C LEU A 209 -4.11 -7.00 -23.77
N ASN A 210 -4.42 -6.66 -25.01
CA ASN A 210 -5.53 -5.82 -25.45
C ASN A 210 -5.84 -6.13 -26.94
N ASP A 211 -6.80 -5.44 -27.53
CA ASP A 211 -7.24 -5.69 -28.91
C ASP A 211 -6.11 -5.57 -29.95
N GLU A 212 -5.09 -4.72 -29.70
CA GLU A 212 -3.96 -4.51 -30.63
C GLU A 212 -2.86 -5.58 -30.51
N SER A 213 -2.68 -6.14 -29.31
CA SER A 213 -1.61 -7.10 -29.00
C SER A 213 -2.08 -8.55 -28.99
N THR A 214 -3.39 -8.79 -28.90
CA THR A 214 -3.98 -10.12 -28.91
C THR A 214 -3.68 -10.80 -30.24
N HIS A 215 -3.02 -11.96 -30.16
CA HIS A 215 -2.54 -12.75 -31.28
C HIS A 215 -1.68 -11.96 -32.29
N ARG A 216 -1.06 -10.86 -31.85
CA ARG A 216 -0.33 -9.96 -32.75
C ARG A 216 1.00 -10.54 -33.19
N ILE A 217 1.67 -11.33 -32.36
CA ILE A 217 2.88 -12.04 -32.74
C ILE A 217 2.46 -13.26 -33.56
N ASP A 218 2.64 -13.17 -34.88
CA ASP A 218 2.27 -14.19 -35.84
C ASP A 218 3.48 -14.95 -36.42
N ARG A 219 3.22 -15.87 -37.35
CA ARG A 219 4.27 -16.65 -38.01
C ARG A 219 5.31 -15.77 -38.71
N ALA A 220 4.90 -14.69 -39.37
CA ALA A 220 5.81 -13.84 -40.13
C ALA A 220 6.77 -13.11 -39.19
N LEU A 221 6.28 -12.64 -38.05
CA LEU A 221 7.11 -12.04 -37.01
C LEU A 221 8.07 -13.06 -36.38
N ILE A 222 7.67 -14.30 -36.16
CA ILE A 222 8.62 -15.35 -35.70
C ILE A 222 9.69 -15.64 -36.74
N GLN A 223 9.33 -15.65 -38.03
CA GLN A 223 10.25 -15.97 -39.13
C GLN A 223 11.24 -14.84 -39.44
N CYS A 224 10.93 -13.58 -39.11
CA CYS A 224 11.85 -12.46 -39.28
C CYS A 224 12.95 -12.38 -38.21
N LEU A 225 12.82 -13.14 -37.11
CA LEU A 225 13.82 -13.20 -36.04
C LEU A 225 15.11 -13.90 -36.49
N HIS A 226 16.19 -13.69 -35.73
CA HIS A 226 17.39 -14.48 -35.89
C HIS A 226 17.12 -15.97 -35.61
N ARG A 227 17.77 -16.89 -36.36
CA ARG A 227 17.56 -18.35 -36.23
C ARG A 227 17.84 -18.91 -34.83
N GLN A 228 18.65 -18.21 -34.04
CA GLN A 228 19.00 -18.53 -32.65
C GLN A 228 18.44 -17.48 -31.67
N ALA A 229 17.30 -16.88 -31.99
CA ALA A 229 16.69 -15.87 -31.14
C ALA A 229 16.24 -16.46 -29.79
N ARG A 230 16.34 -15.65 -28.73
CA ARG A 230 15.74 -15.92 -27.43
C ARG A 230 14.63 -14.92 -27.16
N LEU A 231 13.43 -15.43 -26.94
CA LEU A 231 12.26 -14.68 -26.58
C LEU A 231 11.98 -14.91 -25.09
N VAL A 232 11.96 -13.84 -24.31
CA VAL A 232 11.59 -13.86 -22.90
C VAL A 232 10.28 -13.14 -22.74
N CYS A 233 9.22 -13.88 -22.46
CA CYS A 233 7.86 -13.36 -22.36
C CYS A 233 7.37 -13.39 -20.92
N VAL A 234 6.97 -12.21 -20.43
CA VAL A 234 6.27 -12.02 -19.14
C VAL A 234 4.87 -11.44 -19.34
N ALA A 235 4.42 -11.40 -20.59
CA ALA A 235 3.07 -11.03 -20.99
C ALA A 235 2.14 -12.26 -21.01
N LYS A 236 0.83 -12.03 -21.14
CA LYS A 236 -0.11 -13.14 -21.34
C LYS A 236 0.23 -13.89 -22.63
N PRO A 237 0.19 -15.24 -22.65
CA PRO A 237 0.57 -16.02 -23.82
C PRO A 237 -0.29 -15.77 -25.06
N ASP A 238 -1.48 -15.20 -24.89
CA ASP A 238 -2.38 -14.84 -25.98
C ASP A 238 -1.85 -13.75 -26.91
N VAL A 239 -0.74 -13.09 -26.58
CA VAL A 239 -0.02 -12.23 -27.55
C VAL A 239 0.50 -13.00 -28.77
N PHE A 240 0.68 -14.32 -28.65
CA PHE A 240 1.05 -15.20 -29.75
C PHE A 240 -0.20 -15.72 -30.48
N SER A 241 -0.19 -15.69 -31.80
CA SER A 241 -1.18 -16.38 -32.64
C SER A 241 -0.91 -17.88 -32.70
N ASP A 242 -1.90 -18.67 -33.12
CA ASP A 242 -1.72 -20.12 -33.30
C ASP A 242 -0.61 -20.46 -34.30
N ASP A 243 -0.48 -19.65 -35.36
CA ASP A 243 0.56 -19.84 -36.38
C ASP A 243 1.95 -19.49 -35.86
N ALA A 244 2.07 -18.53 -34.93
CA ALA A 244 3.32 -18.29 -34.23
C ALA A 244 3.73 -19.48 -33.36
N LEU A 245 2.78 -20.13 -32.68
CA LEU A 245 3.06 -21.32 -31.87
C LEU A 245 3.55 -22.49 -32.73
N ARG A 246 2.92 -22.73 -33.89
CA ARG A 246 3.38 -23.75 -34.86
C ARG A 246 4.76 -23.41 -35.43
N ALA A 247 5.03 -22.13 -35.72
CA ALA A 247 6.33 -21.67 -36.19
C ALA A 247 7.42 -21.89 -35.13
N LEU A 248 7.17 -21.51 -33.88
CA LEU A 248 8.08 -21.73 -32.75
C LEU A 248 8.33 -23.23 -32.50
N ALA A 249 7.29 -24.07 -32.60
CA ALA A 249 7.43 -25.51 -32.39
C ALA A 249 8.36 -26.19 -33.40
N THR A 250 8.44 -25.66 -34.62
CA THR A 250 9.26 -26.20 -35.72
C THR A 250 10.63 -25.52 -35.83
N ALA A 251 10.85 -24.40 -35.16
CA ALA A 251 12.12 -23.70 -35.14
C ALA A 251 13.19 -24.49 -34.36
N GLU A 252 14.36 -24.70 -34.96
CA GLU A 252 15.39 -25.57 -34.39
C GLU A 252 16.12 -24.97 -33.18
N ALA A 253 16.37 -23.66 -33.21
CA ALA A 253 17.24 -23.00 -32.24
C ALA A 253 16.64 -21.74 -31.60
N ILE A 254 15.37 -21.41 -31.90
CA ILE A 254 14.67 -20.32 -31.23
C ILE A 254 14.22 -20.81 -29.85
N GLN A 255 14.59 -20.08 -28.80
CA GLN A 255 14.19 -20.39 -27.43
C GLN A 255 13.07 -19.47 -26.98
N LEU A 256 11.94 -20.04 -26.55
CA LEU A 256 10.91 -19.32 -25.81
C LEU A 256 11.04 -19.60 -24.32
N VAL A 257 11.13 -18.53 -23.52
CA VAL A 257 10.96 -18.54 -22.06
C VAL A 257 9.68 -17.77 -21.77
N LEU A 258 8.72 -18.41 -21.09
CA LEU A 258 7.42 -17.85 -20.79
C LEU A 258 7.17 -17.93 -19.28
N ASP A 259 7.05 -16.77 -18.64
CA ASP A 259 6.76 -16.65 -17.22
C ASP A 259 5.36 -16.08 -16.99
N TYR A 260 4.50 -16.85 -16.33
CA TYR A 260 3.17 -16.40 -15.94
C TYR A 260 2.59 -17.27 -14.82
N GLY A 261 1.40 -16.92 -14.31
CA GLY A 261 0.68 -17.74 -13.32
C GLY A 261 0.34 -19.16 -13.81
N PRO A 262 0.30 -20.18 -12.93
CA PRO A 262 0.10 -21.58 -13.30
C PRO A 262 -1.11 -21.84 -14.19
N GLY A 263 -2.28 -21.28 -13.84
CA GLY A 263 -3.51 -21.52 -14.61
C GLY A 263 -3.44 -21.00 -16.06
N THR A 264 -2.75 -19.88 -16.29
CA THR A 264 -2.53 -19.35 -17.64
C THR A 264 -1.52 -20.19 -18.42
N LEU A 265 -0.48 -20.71 -17.75
CA LEU A 265 0.48 -21.61 -18.39
C LEU A 265 -0.17 -22.96 -18.72
N ASP A 266 -1.10 -23.45 -17.90
CA ASP A 266 -1.89 -24.65 -18.21
C ASP A 266 -2.81 -24.42 -19.41
N ALA A 267 -3.51 -23.29 -19.47
CA ALA A 267 -4.29 -22.91 -20.65
C ALA A 267 -3.42 -22.84 -21.92
N PHE A 268 -2.20 -22.30 -21.82
CA PHE A 268 -1.24 -22.29 -22.91
C PHE A 268 -0.82 -23.69 -23.35
N ARG A 269 -0.56 -24.62 -22.41
CA ARG A 269 -0.23 -26.03 -22.72
C ARG A 269 -1.39 -26.72 -23.45
N VAL A 270 -2.61 -26.54 -22.97
CA VAL A 270 -3.82 -27.10 -23.59
C VAL A 270 -4.00 -26.56 -25.01
N ARG A 271 -3.85 -25.24 -25.20
CA ARG A 271 -3.90 -24.61 -26.54
C ARG A 271 -2.84 -25.20 -27.47
N ALA A 272 -1.58 -25.27 -27.05
CA ALA A 272 -0.50 -25.85 -27.85
C ALA A 272 -0.73 -27.33 -28.20
N GLN A 273 -1.30 -28.11 -27.27
CA GLN A 273 -1.67 -29.50 -27.51
C GLN A 273 -2.80 -29.63 -28.54
N ALA A 274 -3.84 -28.79 -28.44
CA ALA A 274 -4.96 -28.78 -29.39
C ALA A 274 -4.50 -28.43 -30.82
N LEU A 275 -3.45 -27.62 -30.96
CA LEU A 275 -2.83 -27.29 -32.25
C LEU A 275 -1.91 -28.39 -32.81
N GLY A 276 -1.74 -29.51 -32.10
CA GLY A 276 -0.83 -30.59 -32.47
C GLY A 276 0.65 -30.29 -32.20
N CYS A 277 0.97 -29.17 -31.56
CA CYS A 277 2.33 -28.73 -31.26
C CYS A 277 2.57 -28.66 -29.74
N SER A 278 2.39 -29.77 -29.04
CA SER A 278 2.64 -29.84 -27.60
C SER A 278 4.05 -29.35 -27.24
N VAL A 279 4.16 -28.52 -26.20
CA VAL A 279 5.38 -27.78 -25.81
C VAL A 279 6.58 -28.70 -25.59
N SER A 280 6.36 -29.92 -25.08
CA SER A 280 7.41 -30.91 -24.86
C SER A 280 7.97 -31.54 -26.15
N LYS A 281 7.25 -31.40 -27.27
CA LYS A 281 7.62 -31.94 -28.59
C LYS A 281 8.22 -30.88 -29.52
N TRP A 282 8.35 -29.63 -29.07
CA TRP A 282 9.01 -28.60 -29.88
C TRP A 282 10.46 -28.97 -30.11
N ARG A 283 11.01 -28.64 -31.29
CA ARG A 283 12.44 -28.91 -31.59
C ARG A 283 13.36 -28.28 -30.55
N LYS A 284 13.00 -27.08 -30.09
CA LYS A 284 13.53 -26.47 -28.86
C LYS A 284 12.38 -26.28 -27.86
N PRO A 285 12.25 -27.13 -26.82
CA PRO A 285 11.17 -27.02 -25.84
C PRO A 285 11.11 -25.64 -25.18
N ALA A 286 9.91 -25.06 -25.09
CA ALA A 286 9.72 -23.80 -24.39
C ALA A 286 9.91 -24.00 -22.88
N THR A 287 10.52 -23.01 -22.23
CA THR A 287 10.69 -22.98 -20.78
C THR A 287 9.50 -22.27 -20.16
N LEU A 288 8.62 -23.02 -19.48
CA LEU A 288 7.44 -22.49 -18.79
C LEU A 288 7.72 -22.40 -17.29
N THR A 289 7.50 -21.25 -16.69
CA THR A 289 7.99 -20.94 -15.34
C THR A 289 7.13 -19.89 -14.65
N THR A 290 7.22 -19.82 -13.33
CA THR A 290 6.38 -18.95 -12.47
C THR A 290 7.25 -18.16 -11.49
N GLN A 291 8.44 -17.76 -11.92
CA GLN A 291 9.55 -17.34 -11.06
C GLN A 291 9.85 -15.84 -11.12
N ALA A 292 9.25 -15.08 -12.05
CA ALA A 292 9.59 -13.67 -12.23
C ALA A 292 9.22 -12.78 -11.01
N ALA A 293 8.19 -13.14 -10.26
CA ALA A 293 7.63 -12.31 -9.19
C ALA A 293 7.47 -13.04 -7.83
N VAL A 294 8.27 -14.07 -7.57
CA VAL A 294 8.14 -14.94 -6.37
C VAL A 294 9.27 -14.82 -5.36
N THR A 295 10.19 -13.87 -5.55
CA THR A 295 11.28 -13.65 -4.59
C THR A 295 10.75 -13.01 -3.32
N GLU A 296 11.43 -13.27 -2.19
CA GLU A 296 11.11 -12.64 -0.90
C GLU A 296 11.10 -11.11 -1.00
N ALA A 297 12.06 -10.54 -1.75
CA ALA A 297 12.14 -9.10 -1.96
C ALA A 297 10.95 -8.55 -2.76
N CYS A 298 10.55 -9.23 -3.85
CA CYS A 298 9.34 -8.89 -4.60
C CYS A 298 8.11 -8.94 -3.71
N HIS A 299 8.05 -9.93 -2.82
CA HIS A 299 6.97 -10.03 -1.87
C HIS A 299 6.98 -8.89 -0.84
N GLY A 300 8.14 -8.51 -0.32
CA GLY A 300 8.28 -7.35 0.56
C GLY A 300 7.74 -6.06 -0.06
N ASP A 301 8.10 -5.78 -1.31
CA ASP A 301 7.63 -4.57 -2.02
C ASP A 301 6.12 -4.59 -2.28
N LEU A 302 5.58 -5.75 -2.64
CA LEU A 302 4.13 -5.93 -2.83
C LEU A 302 3.37 -5.82 -1.50
N ASP A 303 3.89 -6.39 -0.42
CA ASP A 303 3.28 -6.31 0.91
C ASP A 303 3.29 -4.87 1.42
N TYR A 304 4.37 -4.14 1.16
CA TYR A 304 4.45 -2.71 1.43
C TYR A 304 3.34 -1.96 0.68
N ALA A 305 3.21 -2.14 -0.63
CA ALA A 305 2.18 -1.47 -1.43
C ALA A 305 0.76 -1.82 -0.96
N VAL A 306 0.49 -3.09 -0.64
CA VAL A 306 -0.79 -3.54 -0.09
C VAL A 306 -1.05 -2.88 1.26
N SER A 307 -0.05 -2.80 2.15
CA SER A 307 -0.21 -2.16 3.45
C SER A 307 -0.57 -0.68 3.34
N ILE A 308 -0.01 0.04 2.37
CA ILE A 308 -0.36 1.44 2.09
C ILE A 308 -1.83 1.53 1.64
N GLN A 309 -2.28 0.66 0.71
CA GLN A 309 -3.67 0.67 0.25
C GLN A 309 -4.69 0.35 1.35
N LEU A 310 -4.38 -0.62 2.22
CA LEU A 310 -5.20 -0.90 3.40
C LEU A 310 -5.23 0.30 4.36
N SER A 311 -4.08 0.95 4.59
CA SER A 311 -3.98 2.10 5.49
C SER A 311 -4.79 3.29 4.99
N LEU A 312 -4.74 3.58 3.69
CA LEU A 312 -5.54 4.63 3.06
C LEU A 312 -7.04 4.37 3.18
N THR A 313 -7.42 3.10 3.03
CA THR A 313 -8.78 2.65 3.21
C THR A 313 -9.23 2.86 4.66
N ALA A 314 -8.44 2.37 5.61
CA ALA A 314 -8.69 2.52 7.03
C ALA A 314 -8.80 3.99 7.45
N LEU A 315 -7.89 4.84 6.95
CA LEU A 315 -7.90 6.28 7.18
C LEU A 315 -9.19 6.93 6.69
N ARG A 316 -9.64 6.62 5.47
CA ARG A 316 -10.91 7.14 4.93
C ARG A 316 -12.11 6.71 5.78
N CYS A 317 -12.14 5.45 6.22
CA CYS A 317 -13.19 4.95 7.10
C CYS A 317 -13.17 5.65 8.46
N LEU A 318 -11.99 5.85 9.06
CA LEU A 318 -11.78 6.58 10.30
C LEU A 318 -12.34 8.01 10.18
N VAL A 319 -11.90 8.75 9.16
CA VAL A 319 -12.33 10.13 8.93
C VAL A 319 -13.85 10.19 8.72
N ARG A 320 -14.41 9.32 7.87
CA ARG A 320 -15.86 9.26 7.63
C ARG A 320 -16.65 9.04 8.94
N ARG A 321 -16.20 8.14 9.81
CA ARG A 321 -16.84 7.92 11.11
C ARG A 321 -16.75 9.15 12.02
N LYS A 322 -15.58 9.79 12.07
CA LYS A 322 -15.39 10.98 12.92
C LYS A 322 -16.20 12.18 12.43
N LEU A 323 -16.28 12.40 11.12
CA LEU A 323 -17.09 13.48 10.55
C LEU A 323 -18.59 13.28 10.69
N ALA A 324 -19.05 12.02 10.79
CA ALA A 324 -20.46 11.71 11.02
C ALA A 324 -20.95 12.08 12.43
N HIS A 325 -20.04 12.37 13.36
CA HIS A 325 -20.36 12.74 14.74
C HIS A 325 -19.97 14.19 15.03
N SER A 326 -20.53 14.75 16.11
CA SER A 326 -20.06 16.02 16.64
C SER A 326 -18.71 15.84 17.32
N LEU A 327 -17.77 16.72 17.01
CA LEU A 327 -16.48 16.87 17.67
C LEU A 327 -16.51 18.00 18.72
N MET A 328 -17.70 18.44 19.14
CA MET A 328 -17.89 19.41 20.21
C MET A 328 -17.42 18.86 21.55
N ILE A 329 -16.50 19.55 22.22
CA ILE A 329 -16.01 19.15 23.55
C ILE A 329 -17.20 19.19 24.52
N PRO A 330 -17.55 18.06 25.19
CA PRO A 330 -18.71 18.01 26.06
C PRO A 330 -18.57 18.99 27.23
N ALA A 331 -19.62 19.76 27.51
CA ALA A 331 -19.66 20.63 28.69
C ALA A 331 -19.85 19.84 30.01
N GLN A 332 -20.35 18.61 29.92
CA GLN A 332 -20.59 17.74 31.06
C GLN A 332 -19.34 16.93 31.41
N GLN A 333 -19.17 16.66 32.71
CA GLN A 333 -18.12 15.76 33.20
C GLN A 333 -18.37 14.33 32.71
N ALA A 334 -17.30 13.54 32.63
CA ALA A 334 -17.39 12.12 32.32
C ALA A 334 -18.21 11.37 33.39
N ASP A 335 -18.87 10.30 33.00
CA ASP A 335 -19.58 9.44 33.95
C ASP A 335 -18.63 8.93 35.05
N ALA A 336 -19.12 8.82 36.28
CA ALA A 336 -18.31 8.34 37.40
C ALA A 336 -17.76 6.91 37.20
N ARG A 337 -18.42 6.12 36.34
CA ARG A 337 -18.02 4.75 35.95
C ARG A 337 -17.27 4.68 34.62
N ALA A 338 -17.02 5.82 33.97
CA ALA A 338 -16.29 5.84 32.72
C ALA A 338 -14.87 5.28 32.85
N PRO A 339 -14.36 4.62 31.80
CA PRO A 339 -12.98 4.15 31.77
C PRO A 339 -12.00 5.32 31.92
N ARG A 340 -10.85 5.04 32.54
CA ARG A 340 -9.82 6.04 32.81
C ARG A 340 -8.70 5.98 31.77
N VAL A 341 -8.20 7.15 31.40
CA VAL A 341 -7.02 7.30 30.55
C VAL A 341 -6.10 8.39 31.10
N SER A 342 -4.81 8.08 31.10
CA SER A 342 -3.74 9.00 31.47
C SER A 342 -2.95 9.37 30.21
N ILE A 343 -2.80 10.67 29.96
CA ILE A 343 -2.06 11.20 28.82
C ILE A 343 -0.78 11.85 29.35
N ILE A 344 0.38 11.46 28.82
CA ILE A 344 1.70 12.00 29.18
C ILE A 344 2.13 12.96 28.07
N GLY A 345 2.26 14.25 28.38
CA GLY A 345 2.52 15.33 27.42
C GLY A 345 1.32 16.28 27.34
N ARG A 346 1.56 17.58 27.59
CA ARG A 346 0.54 18.65 27.60
C ARG A 346 0.54 19.49 26.32
N GLY A 347 1.45 19.20 25.38
CA GLY A 347 1.44 19.81 24.04
C GLY A 347 0.15 19.58 23.25
N ILE A 348 0.03 20.23 22.08
CA ILE A 348 -1.16 20.13 21.22
C ILE A 348 -1.60 18.69 20.96
N ASN A 349 -0.67 17.77 20.70
CA ASN A 349 -1.00 16.35 20.49
C ASN A 349 -1.65 15.73 21.74
N GLY A 350 -1.17 16.04 22.95
CA GLY A 350 -1.78 15.58 24.20
C GLY A 350 -3.17 16.16 24.43
N LEU A 351 -3.39 17.42 24.06
CA LEU A 351 -4.71 18.06 24.12
C LEU A 351 -5.70 17.42 23.13
N LEU A 352 -5.28 17.15 21.89
CA LEU A 352 -6.12 16.48 20.89
C LEU A 352 -6.46 15.04 21.29
N GLN A 353 -5.53 14.32 21.94
CA GLN A 353 -5.83 13.03 22.58
C GLN A 353 -6.91 13.19 23.65
N ALA A 354 -6.78 14.19 24.53
CA ALA A 354 -7.75 14.46 25.57
C ALA A 354 -9.15 14.79 25.00
N VAL A 355 -9.21 15.55 23.90
CA VAL A 355 -10.45 15.80 23.15
C VAL A 355 -11.09 14.49 22.71
N MET A 356 -10.37 13.62 22.01
CA MET A 356 -10.94 12.36 21.50
C MET A 356 -11.41 11.44 22.62
N PHE A 357 -10.65 11.31 23.69
CA PHE A 357 -11.08 10.51 24.84
C PHE A 357 -12.27 11.11 25.58
N ARG A 358 -12.39 12.45 25.65
CA ARG A 358 -13.58 13.09 26.23
C ARG A 358 -14.81 12.89 25.36
N LEU A 359 -14.70 12.99 24.04
CA LEU A 359 -15.78 12.66 23.10
C LEU A 359 -16.23 11.20 23.26
N ALA A 360 -15.30 10.29 23.54
CA ALA A 360 -15.57 8.89 23.85
C ALA A 360 -16.02 8.62 25.31
N ASN A 361 -16.32 9.67 26.08
CA ASN A 361 -16.76 9.62 27.47
C ASN A 361 -15.77 8.97 28.46
N TYR A 362 -14.45 9.15 28.29
CA TYR A 362 -13.44 8.69 29.25
C TYR A 362 -13.20 9.72 30.36
N GLN A 363 -12.77 9.25 31.54
CA GLN A 363 -12.14 10.06 32.58
C GLN A 363 -10.67 10.31 32.21
N VAL A 364 -10.33 11.56 31.87
CA VAL A 364 -9.02 11.92 31.34
C VAL A 364 -8.17 12.65 32.38
N SER A 365 -6.92 12.22 32.54
CA SER A 365 -5.90 12.93 33.29
C SER A 365 -4.69 13.21 32.40
N VAL A 366 -4.30 14.47 32.24
CA VAL A 366 -3.16 14.91 31.42
C VAL A 366 -2.01 15.29 32.35
N TYR A 367 -0.86 14.69 32.15
CA TYR A 367 0.38 14.90 32.89
C TYR A 367 1.39 15.67 32.04
N GLY A 368 2.02 16.69 32.61
CA GLY A 368 3.06 17.48 31.94
C GLY A 368 3.13 18.91 32.47
N GLY A 369 4.32 19.51 32.43
CA GLY A 369 4.55 20.90 32.82
C GLY A 369 4.19 21.91 31.72
N HIS A 370 4.78 23.11 31.83
CA HIS A 370 4.70 24.18 30.82
C HIS A 370 6.03 24.31 30.03
N GLN A 371 6.90 23.28 30.05
CA GLN A 371 8.19 23.34 29.35
C GLN A 371 8.03 22.99 27.87
N GLN A 372 8.89 23.55 27.00
CA GLN A 372 8.90 23.23 25.57
C GLN A 372 9.08 21.73 25.28
N SER A 373 9.76 20.99 26.17
CA SER A 373 9.95 19.54 26.10
C SER A 373 8.69 18.71 26.38
N ASP A 374 7.62 19.34 26.87
CA ASP A 374 6.39 18.66 27.31
C ASP A 374 5.35 18.49 26.18
N GLY A 375 5.75 18.80 24.94
CA GLY A 375 4.92 18.75 23.75
C GLY A 375 5.71 18.79 22.45
N ALA A 376 5.08 18.36 21.35
CA ALA A 376 5.63 18.46 20.00
C ALA A 376 5.52 19.91 19.45
N SER A 377 6.28 20.85 20.03
CA SER A 377 6.34 22.22 19.52
C SER A 377 7.78 22.70 19.39
N HIS A 378 8.32 22.68 18.17
CA HIS A 378 8.67 23.89 17.38
C HIS A 378 9.57 23.54 16.18
N LYS A 379 8.97 23.49 14.98
CA LYS A 379 9.44 24.34 13.88
C LYS A 379 8.35 25.39 13.68
N GLN A 380 8.69 26.66 13.44
CA GLN A 380 7.71 27.69 13.09
C GLN A 380 6.99 27.26 11.80
N VAL A 381 5.86 26.56 11.93
CA VAL A 381 4.99 26.26 10.81
C VAL A 381 4.06 27.44 10.66
N ASN A 382 4.21 28.15 9.55
CA ASN A 382 3.39 29.29 9.23
C ASN A 382 1.91 28.85 9.13
N MET A 383 1.03 29.42 9.97
CA MET A 383 -0.40 29.09 10.00
C MET A 383 -1.11 29.42 8.67
N ARG A 384 -0.46 30.17 7.75
CA ARG A 384 -0.94 30.38 6.36
C ARG A 384 -1.16 29.07 5.58
N HIS A 385 -0.49 27.98 5.97
CA HIS A 385 -0.63 26.65 5.35
C HIS A 385 -1.93 25.91 5.71
N LEU A 386 -2.80 26.48 6.57
CA LEU A 386 -4.13 25.93 6.91
C LEU A 386 -5.23 26.33 5.92
N SER A 387 -4.91 27.16 4.92
CA SER A 387 -5.84 27.48 3.83
C SER A 387 -5.81 26.41 2.74
N ALA A 388 -6.98 26.03 2.22
CA ALA A 388 -7.19 25.03 1.17
C ALA A 388 -6.40 25.26 -0.14
N THR A 389 -5.62 26.34 -0.25
CA THR A 389 -4.88 26.75 -1.44
C THR A 389 -3.46 26.19 -1.57
N GLU A 390 -2.87 25.58 -0.53
CA GLU A 390 -1.59 24.84 -0.63
C GLU A 390 -1.81 23.32 -0.51
N THR A 391 -2.62 22.78 -1.42
CA THR A 391 -2.87 21.34 -1.59
C THR A 391 -1.67 20.56 -2.12
N THR A 392 -0.59 21.24 -2.54
CA THR A 392 0.68 20.60 -2.85
C THR A 392 1.57 20.63 -1.62
N ALA A 393 1.43 19.61 -0.76
CA ALA A 393 2.42 19.33 0.26
C ALA A 393 3.79 19.28 -0.42
N LYS A 394 4.64 20.30 -0.17
CA LYS A 394 6.06 20.20 -0.56
C LYS A 394 6.57 18.90 0.04
N PRO A 395 7.27 18.04 -0.73
CA PRO A 395 7.93 16.88 -0.14
C PRO A 395 8.85 17.41 0.96
N LEU A 396 8.47 17.20 2.22
CA LEU A 396 9.36 17.47 3.32
C LEU A 396 10.49 16.45 3.14
N ASP A 397 11.67 16.92 2.74
CA ASP A 397 12.88 16.10 2.69
C ASP A 397 13.08 15.51 4.08
N ASN A 398 12.69 14.25 4.22
CA ASN A 398 12.68 13.52 5.46
C ASN A 398 13.32 12.16 5.16
N ALA A 399 14.45 11.88 5.80
CA ALA A 399 15.22 10.66 5.64
C ALA A 399 14.43 9.37 5.96
N TYR A 400 13.24 9.50 6.58
CA TYR A 400 12.33 8.41 6.93
C TYR A 400 11.14 8.26 5.95
N LEU A 401 10.96 9.17 4.99
CA LEU A 401 9.95 9.07 3.94
C LEU A 401 10.56 8.38 2.71
N THR A 402 10.08 7.17 2.40
CA THR A 402 10.35 6.54 1.11
C THR A 402 9.33 7.05 0.09
N PRO A 403 9.61 7.04 -1.23
CA PRO A 403 8.61 7.40 -2.25
C PRO A 403 7.27 6.64 -2.09
N GLY A 404 7.29 5.47 -1.46
CA GLY A 404 6.12 4.64 -1.20
C GLY A 404 5.20 5.09 -0.05
N ASN A 405 5.69 5.82 0.97
CA ASN A 405 4.86 6.29 2.10
C ASN A 405 4.48 7.76 1.98
N GLN A 406 5.05 8.50 1.02
CA GLN A 406 4.73 9.89 0.76
C GLN A 406 3.23 10.08 0.50
N TYR A 407 2.60 9.20 -0.29
CA TYR A 407 1.17 9.31 -0.57
C TYR A 407 0.31 9.11 0.69
N LEU A 408 0.64 8.13 1.54
CA LEU A 408 -0.06 7.93 2.82
C LEU A 408 0.10 9.15 3.73
N ALA A 409 1.31 9.72 3.82
CA ALA A 409 1.56 10.92 4.62
C ALA A 409 0.76 12.14 4.12
N VAL A 410 0.66 12.32 2.80
CA VAL A 410 -0.16 13.38 2.18
C VAL A 410 -1.64 13.18 2.52
N GLU A 411 -2.15 11.96 2.39
CA GLU A 411 -3.55 11.66 2.70
C GLU A 411 -3.84 11.79 4.21
N CYS A 412 -2.90 11.41 5.09
CA CYS A 412 -3.00 11.67 6.53
C CYS A 412 -3.04 13.18 6.84
N ASN A 413 -2.25 14.00 6.14
CA ASN A 413 -2.31 15.45 6.31
C ASN A 413 -3.67 16.01 5.88
N ARG A 414 -4.16 15.59 4.70
CA ARG A 414 -5.47 16.00 4.19
C ARG A 414 -6.61 15.64 5.13
N ALA A 415 -6.61 14.39 5.61
CA ALA A 415 -7.54 13.90 6.63
C ALA A 415 -7.47 14.73 7.93
N GLY A 416 -6.26 15.10 8.34
CA GLY A 416 -6.03 15.95 9.51
C GLY A 416 -6.65 17.33 9.38
N ILE A 417 -6.48 17.98 8.23
CA ILE A 417 -7.10 19.28 7.95
C ILE A 417 -8.63 19.17 8.02
N GLU A 418 -9.21 18.16 7.36
CA GLU A 418 -10.67 17.97 7.33
C GLU A 418 -11.27 17.74 8.73
N LEU A 419 -10.61 16.93 9.56
CA LEU A 419 -11.02 16.74 10.96
C LEU A 419 -10.85 18.00 11.80
N PHE A 420 -9.80 18.79 11.55
CA PHE A 420 -9.54 20.02 12.28
C PHE A 420 -10.55 21.11 11.95
N GLU A 421 -10.89 21.28 10.68
CA GLU A 421 -11.95 22.19 10.24
C GLU A 421 -13.30 21.82 10.88
N LYS A 422 -13.64 20.52 10.90
CA LYS A 422 -14.85 20.03 11.60
C LYS A 422 -14.79 20.34 13.09
N PHE A 423 -13.65 20.10 13.73
CA PHE A 423 -13.47 20.34 15.15
C PHE A 423 -13.67 21.82 15.51
N LEU A 424 -13.11 22.75 14.73
CA LEU A 424 -13.32 24.19 14.94
C LEU A 424 -14.77 24.60 14.69
N ALA A 425 -15.39 24.08 13.62
CA ALA A 425 -16.79 24.36 13.31
C ALA A 425 -17.75 23.93 14.44
N ASP A 426 -17.46 22.81 15.10
CA ASP A 426 -18.26 22.31 16.23
C ASP A 426 -17.96 23.02 17.56
N ASN A 427 -16.82 23.72 17.66
CA ASN A 427 -16.37 24.41 18.88
C ASN A 427 -16.14 25.90 18.61
N PRO A 428 -17.20 26.71 18.36
CA PRO A 428 -17.09 28.11 17.96
C PRO A 428 -16.52 29.04 19.05
N LEU A 429 -16.27 28.51 20.26
CA LEU A 429 -15.58 29.22 21.35
C LEU A 429 -14.06 29.22 21.20
N ILE A 430 -13.52 28.48 20.23
CA ILE A 430 -12.11 28.46 19.89
C ILE A 430 -11.87 29.49 18.78
N ASP A 431 -11.17 30.57 19.09
CA ASP A 431 -10.79 31.59 18.12
C ASP A 431 -9.50 31.22 17.38
N ALA A 432 -9.67 30.64 16.20
CA ALA A 432 -8.57 30.31 15.29
C ALA A 432 -8.17 31.47 14.36
N SER A 433 -8.70 32.69 14.53
CA SER A 433 -8.55 33.81 13.58
C SER A 433 -7.31 34.69 13.75
N GLY A 434 -6.33 34.32 14.60
CA GLY A 434 -5.20 35.18 14.98
C GLY A 434 -3.88 34.99 14.19
N ASP A 435 -3.33 36.11 13.69
CA ASP A 435 -1.95 36.29 13.19
C ASP A 435 -0.87 35.97 14.26
N ASP A 436 0.32 35.53 13.82
CA ASP A 436 1.66 35.33 14.45
C ASP A 436 1.81 34.77 15.90
N LEU A 437 0.75 34.71 16.74
CA LEU A 437 0.70 34.04 18.06
C LEU A 437 0.06 32.62 18.01
N GLY A 438 -0.19 32.11 16.80
CA GLY A 438 -1.28 31.19 16.44
C GLY A 438 -1.33 29.73 16.96
N ILE A 439 -0.49 29.27 17.87
CA ILE A 439 -0.61 27.89 18.44
C ILE A 439 -0.79 27.89 19.96
N ALA A 440 -0.10 28.78 20.68
CA ALA A 440 -0.22 28.86 22.14
C ALA A 440 -1.65 29.26 22.56
N HIS A 441 -2.22 30.26 21.88
CA HIS A 441 -3.59 30.70 22.15
C HIS A 441 -4.63 29.61 21.90
N LEU A 442 -4.52 28.93 20.75
CA LEU A 442 -5.35 27.76 20.40
C LEU A 442 -5.26 26.67 21.46
N MET A 443 -4.06 26.36 21.96
CA MET A 443 -3.87 25.37 23.01
C MET A 443 -4.53 25.79 24.34
N ASP A 444 -4.42 27.06 24.73
CA ASP A 444 -5.05 27.59 25.94
C ASP A 444 -6.58 27.49 25.89
N GLU A 445 -7.18 27.77 24.74
CA GLU A 445 -8.64 27.66 24.53
C GLU A 445 -9.12 26.21 24.58
N ILE A 446 -8.42 25.30 23.89
CA ILE A 446 -8.72 23.85 23.95
C ILE A 446 -8.59 23.36 25.39
N GLU A 447 -7.53 23.75 26.10
CA GLU A 447 -7.34 23.37 27.49
C GLU A 447 -8.47 23.91 28.38
N ALA A 448 -8.88 25.16 28.21
CA ALA A 448 -9.96 25.76 28.99
C ALA A 448 -11.28 25.00 28.80
N LEU A 449 -11.60 24.59 27.55
CA LEU A 449 -12.76 23.76 27.27
C LEU A 449 -12.64 22.36 27.89
N LEU A 450 -11.48 21.72 27.79
CA LEU A 450 -11.23 20.41 28.40
C LEU A 450 -11.34 20.44 29.94
N ARG A 451 -10.87 21.52 30.58
CA ARG A 451 -11.04 21.72 32.04
C ARG A 451 -12.51 21.80 32.42
N ARG A 452 -13.32 22.54 31.65
CA ARG A 452 -14.78 22.59 31.83
C ARG A 452 -15.42 21.22 31.64
N ALA A 453 -14.91 20.43 30.70
CA ALA A 453 -15.32 19.04 30.44
C ALA A 453 -14.86 18.02 31.51
N GLY A 454 -14.22 18.47 32.59
CA GLY A 454 -13.76 17.62 33.70
C GLY A 454 -12.40 16.94 33.49
N VAL A 455 -11.62 17.34 32.49
CA VAL A 455 -10.24 16.85 32.31
C VAL A 455 -9.34 17.38 33.42
N ARG A 456 -8.58 16.48 34.07
CA ARG A 456 -7.63 16.85 35.12
C ARG A 456 -6.25 17.10 34.52
N PHE A 457 -5.73 18.30 34.69
CA PHE A 457 -4.36 18.65 34.30
C PHE A 457 -3.46 18.62 35.53
N LEU A 458 -2.42 17.80 35.49
CA LEU A 458 -1.49 17.54 36.57
C LEU A 458 -0.09 18.00 36.13
N PRO A 459 0.54 18.97 36.83
CA PRO A 459 1.83 19.54 36.42
C PRO A 459 3.03 18.62 36.73
N GLN A 460 2.81 17.30 36.75
CA GLN A 460 3.78 16.30 37.17
C GLN A 460 4.42 15.63 35.96
N HIS A 461 5.75 15.59 35.92
CA HIS A 461 6.50 14.73 35.01
C HIS A 461 6.62 13.34 35.60
N LEU A 462 6.07 12.34 34.91
CA LEU A 462 6.07 10.96 35.39
C LEU A 462 7.31 10.22 34.91
N SER A 463 7.96 9.49 35.83
CA SER A 463 9.06 8.59 35.48
C SER A 463 8.53 7.37 34.70
N PRO A 464 9.36 6.69 33.89
CA PRO A 464 8.96 5.46 33.19
C PRO A 464 8.41 4.37 34.12
N ALA A 465 8.95 4.25 35.34
CA ALA A 465 8.44 3.33 36.36
C ALA A 465 7.00 3.68 36.77
N ARG A 466 6.71 4.97 36.96
CA ARG A 466 5.37 5.43 37.33
C ARG A 466 4.37 5.30 36.18
N ILE A 467 4.80 5.53 34.95
CA ILE A 467 4.02 5.25 33.73
C ILE A 467 3.66 3.77 33.67
N ALA A 468 4.63 2.88 33.93
CA ALA A 468 4.39 1.44 33.96
C ALA A 468 3.38 1.04 35.05
N GLU A 469 3.47 1.62 36.25
CA GLU A 469 2.49 1.41 37.32
C GLU A 469 1.08 1.84 36.90
N LEU A 470 0.92 3.04 36.34
CA LEU A 470 -0.39 3.53 35.86
C LEU A 470 -0.97 2.62 34.77
N SER A 471 -0.11 2.09 33.89
CA SER A 471 -0.53 1.21 32.79
C SER A 471 -1.10 -0.15 33.24
N ARG A 472 -0.99 -0.49 34.54
CA ARG A 472 -1.62 -1.68 35.15
C ARG A 472 -3.06 -1.45 35.56
N GLU A 473 -3.46 -0.20 35.80
CA GLU A 473 -4.79 0.15 36.34
C GLU A 473 -5.66 0.85 35.30
N GLN A 474 -5.04 1.48 34.29
CA GLN A 474 -5.73 2.28 33.28
C GLN A 474 -4.92 2.36 31.98
N PHE A 475 -5.54 2.93 30.95
CA PHE A 475 -4.87 3.19 29.69
C PHE A 475 -3.88 4.35 29.82
N VAL A 476 -2.69 4.23 29.24
CA VAL A 476 -1.68 5.31 29.21
C VAL A 476 -1.29 5.63 27.77
N VAL A 477 -1.39 6.91 27.40
CA VAL A 477 -1.00 7.45 26.10
C VAL A 477 0.14 8.43 26.30
N THR A 478 1.28 8.18 25.67
CA THR A 478 2.44 9.07 25.69
C THR A 478 2.45 9.90 24.41
N ALA A 479 2.38 11.22 24.53
CA ALA A 479 2.41 12.20 23.45
C ALA A 479 3.57 13.18 23.69
N MET A 480 4.79 12.65 23.79
CA MET A 480 6.02 13.41 24.01
C MET A 480 6.93 13.37 22.77
N GLU A 481 7.83 14.35 22.63
CA GLU A 481 8.92 14.27 21.66
C GLU A 481 9.89 13.17 22.12
N GLY A 482 10.01 12.09 21.34
CA GLY A 482 10.94 11.02 21.63
C GLY A 482 12.31 11.28 21.02
N GLU A 483 13.38 11.17 21.83
CA GLU A 483 14.75 10.90 21.38
C GLU A 483 14.92 9.47 20.80
N GLU A 484 13.83 8.73 20.53
CA GLU A 484 13.92 7.43 19.86
C GLU A 484 14.26 7.64 18.37
N PRO A 485 15.21 6.86 17.81
CA PRO A 485 15.73 7.05 16.45
C PRO A 485 14.70 6.86 15.30
N ASP A 486 13.44 6.56 15.63
CA ASP A 486 12.36 6.18 14.71
C ASP A 486 11.30 7.30 14.50
N GLY A 487 11.47 8.49 15.09
CA GLY A 487 10.65 9.67 14.82
C GLY A 487 9.21 9.64 15.35
N LEU A 488 8.84 8.66 16.20
CA LEU A 488 7.52 8.44 16.82
C LEU A 488 7.11 9.58 17.76
N SER A 489 5.93 10.19 17.55
CA SER A 489 5.43 11.29 18.42
C SER A 489 4.29 10.89 19.38
N ILE A 490 3.63 9.74 19.14
CA ILE A 490 2.53 9.25 19.98
C ILE A 490 2.68 7.73 20.18
N VAL A 491 2.78 7.30 21.43
CA VAL A 491 2.92 5.88 21.82
C VAL A 491 1.86 5.52 22.84
N TYR A 492 1.04 4.52 22.53
CA TYR A 492 0.14 3.92 23.50
C TYR A 492 0.86 2.80 24.27
N CYS A 493 0.77 2.87 25.60
CA CYS A 493 1.33 1.89 26.53
C CYS A 493 0.21 1.31 27.40
N SER A 494 -0.03 0.00 27.28
CA SER A 494 -0.63 -0.77 28.37
C SER A 494 0.34 -1.83 28.84
N ALA A 495 0.18 -2.30 30.09
CA ALA A 495 1.06 -3.30 30.72
C ALA A 495 1.28 -4.58 29.87
N TYR A 496 0.43 -4.83 28.87
CA TYR A 496 0.47 -6.01 28.01
C TYR A 496 0.47 -5.70 26.50
N ASN A 497 0.45 -4.43 26.07
CA ASN A 497 0.48 -4.05 24.65
C ASN A 497 1.24 -2.72 24.45
N ARG A 498 2.26 -2.71 23.59
CA ARG A 498 2.86 -1.49 23.03
C ARG A 498 2.27 -1.29 21.63
N ILE A 499 1.61 -0.15 21.40
CA ILE A 499 1.10 0.20 20.07
C ILE A 499 1.76 1.52 19.68
N ALA A 500 2.52 1.48 18.59
CA ALA A 500 3.15 2.65 18.01
C ALA A 500 2.18 3.28 17.01
N ALA A 501 1.63 4.45 17.32
CA ALA A 501 1.11 5.33 16.28
C ALA A 501 2.34 5.98 15.64
N GLY A 502 2.63 5.60 14.40
CA GLY A 502 3.88 5.98 13.77
C GLY A 502 4.06 7.49 13.69
N GLY A 503 5.26 7.94 14.03
CA GLY A 503 5.75 9.29 13.81
C GLY A 503 6.02 9.52 12.35
N THR A 504 5.02 10.06 11.67
CA THR A 504 5.29 10.85 10.48
C THR A 504 5.44 12.27 10.97
N TYR A 505 6.68 12.65 11.30
CA TYR A 505 7.13 14.02 11.58
C TYR A 505 5.98 14.96 11.96
N ALA A 506 5.49 14.84 13.20
CA ALA A 506 4.31 15.54 13.71
C ALA A 506 4.63 17.04 13.95
N GLY A 507 5.16 17.71 12.94
CA GLY A 507 5.41 19.15 12.95
C GLY A 507 4.15 19.97 12.66
N GLY A 508 3.00 19.35 12.40
CA GLY A 508 1.75 20.05 12.09
C GLY A 508 0.64 19.71 13.07
N THR A 509 -0.04 20.73 13.58
CA THR A 509 -1.29 20.65 14.36
C THR A 509 -2.39 19.83 13.66
N THR A 510 -2.35 19.78 12.31
CA THR A 510 -3.34 19.13 11.45
C THR A 510 -3.40 17.61 11.62
N GLN A 511 -2.27 16.91 11.65
CA GLN A 511 -2.27 15.44 11.73
C GLN A 511 -2.61 14.90 13.13
N GLY A 512 -2.54 15.73 14.17
CA GLY A 512 -2.74 15.32 15.56
C GLY A 512 -4.13 14.70 15.81
N LEU A 513 -5.18 15.20 15.16
CA LEU A 513 -6.54 14.66 15.29
C LEU A 513 -6.71 13.29 14.64
N VAL A 514 -6.00 13.00 13.54
CA VAL A 514 -5.99 11.66 12.93
C VAL A 514 -5.40 10.66 13.92
N TRP A 515 -4.27 11.00 14.53
CA TRP A 515 -3.62 10.13 15.51
C TRP A 515 -4.42 9.98 16.80
N ALA A 516 -5.05 11.05 17.28
CA ALA A 516 -5.96 10.99 18.43
C ALA A 516 -7.15 10.08 18.16
N SER A 517 -7.76 10.21 16.97
CA SER A 517 -8.87 9.37 16.54
C SER A 517 -8.45 7.89 16.43
N LEU A 518 -7.26 7.64 15.88
CA LEU A 518 -6.72 6.28 15.73
C LEU A 518 -6.47 5.62 17.10
N VAL A 519 -5.79 6.33 18.00
CA VAL A 519 -5.47 5.79 19.34
C VAL A 519 -6.74 5.51 20.13
N GLU A 520 -7.73 6.40 20.05
CA GLU A 520 -9.02 6.21 20.70
C GLU A 520 -9.77 4.97 20.18
N GLU A 521 -9.89 4.80 18.85
CA GLU A 521 -10.57 3.61 18.29
C GLU A 521 -9.84 2.31 18.62
N ILE A 522 -8.50 2.31 18.63
CA ILE A 522 -7.70 1.15 19.04
C ILE A 522 -8.01 0.76 20.49
N ILE A 523 -8.11 1.74 21.40
CA ILE A 523 -8.41 1.48 22.80
C ILE A 523 -9.85 0.97 22.96
N GLN A 524 -10.82 1.57 22.26
CA GLN A 524 -12.19 1.10 22.27
C GLN A 524 -12.32 -0.35 21.78
N ALA A 525 -11.62 -0.70 20.69
CA ALA A 525 -11.62 -2.07 20.17
C ALA A 525 -11.02 -3.08 21.16
N LYS A 526 -10.09 -2.66 22.02
CA LYS A 526 -9.43 -3.52 23.02
C LYS A 526 -10.10 -3.52 24.39
N ALA A 527 -10.97 -2.54 24.70
CA ALA A 527 -11.65 -2.43 25.99
C ALA A 527 -12.45 -3.69 26.42
N PRO A 528 -13.14 -4.42 25.53
CA PRO A 528 -13.85 -5.65 25.91
C PRO A 528 -12.93 -6.76 26.45
N ALA A 529 -11.68 -6.83 25.99
CA ALA A 529 -10.73 -7.87 26.38
C ALA A 529 -10.07 -7.61 27.75
N VAL A 530 -9.98 -6.34 28.17
CA VAL A 530 -9.38 -5.95 29.45
C VAL A 530 -10.36 -6.17 30.61
N SER A 531 -11.66 -5.89 30.42
CA SER A 531 -12.67 -6.18 31.44
C SER A 531 -12.79 -7.67 31.79
N ALA A 532 -12.49 -8.58 30.86
CA ALA A 532 -12.49 -10.03 31.12
C ALA A 532 -11.22 -10.54 31.84
N MET A 533 -10.11 -9.78 31.83
CA MET A 533 -8.90 -10.13 32.58
C MET A 533 -8.93 -9.68 34.05
N TYR A 534 -9.84 -8.76 34.39
CA TYR A 534 -9.99 -8.21 35.74
C TYR A 534 -11.35 -8.57 36.40
N SER A 535 -12.10 -9.49 35.80
CA SER A 535 -13.35 -10.06 36.35
C SER A 535 -13.16 -11.47 36.87
#